data_AF-A0A821JRZ1-F1
#
_entry.id   AF-A0A821JRZ1-F1
#
_cell.length_a   1.000
_cell.length_b   1.000
_cell.length_c   1.000
_cell.angle_alpha   90.00
_cell.angle_beta   90.00
_cell.angle_gamma   90.00
#
_symmetry.space_group_name_H-M   'P 1'
#
loop_
_entity.id
_entity.type
_entity.pdbx_description
1 polymer ?
#
loop_
_entity_poly.entity_id
_entity_poly.type
_entity_poly.pdbx_seq_one_letter_code
_entity_poly.pdbx_strand_id
1 'polypeptide(L)'
;KLEEMTEEAEQFAKESTNSQKQLADSEQKREEFQIQAEETIKQWKARVKKFEKDIERYKLDSTQMLEKNEQLIKEINTFKSQELILREQVTKFETDLNLVNTNYNQLEEQFKRNENNIIQLRAIRASQEVEITTLKETIYEFEKQLSIQRQCQLKIDKEKQNLHQLLQEEINHRNNLDLKLKQSEKDIETINISRSQLQQQIIELENERINLLQKIKEIEFEKESLSKEKTKFISLENDYEDIKRKLEITKVDYTHGMKALQMDYENKIEIFQLQLSDETSRIAMLQRHELEHKQEIERLQEKAAKFEDEATQAHSTIDILSREINDKARLIDELESKINKLTVETTHQRNQIIKKENDYQNSFQTIYNEIIYCTECLSNDSNEPFVIIESATISRDDIEVWLSKFKAHLSWLKQELEIHQQEEKKLRQDLDNALLDCESDRKYFASELAKREIIINEITNNHQVCERETLNTSNEYKQVEYNKHHILTEDERDRIDDRYRQFQIMIDSVKRELHTAKLQLSA
;
A
#
# COMPACT_ATOMS: atom_id res chain seq x y z
N LYS A 1 111.23 -101.45 -65.91
CA LYS A 1 110.14 -102.47 -65.82
C LYS A 1 109.70 -102.85 -64.41
N LEU A 2 110.58 -103.25 -63.48
CA LEU A 2 110.16 -103.38 -62.06
C LEU A 2 110.16 -102.02 -61.35
N GLU A 3 111.14 -101.16 -61.64
CA GLU A 3 111.21 -99.78 -61.12
C GLU A 3 110.07 -98.87 -61.61
N GLU A 4 109.72 -98.90 -62.90
CA GLU A 4 108.59 -98.12 -63.47
C GLU A 4 107.23 -98.51 -62.88
N MET A 5 107.00 -99.80 -62.60
CA MET A 5 105.75 -100.25 -61.96
C MET A 5 105.67 -99.86 -60.49
N THR A 6 106.80 -99.82 -59.78
CA THR A 6 106.85 -99.28 -58.41
C THR A 6 106.70 -97.77 -58.39
N GLU A 7 107.26 -97.03 -59.36
CA GLU A 7 107.04 -95.58 -59.49
C GLU A 7 105.59 -95.25 -59.81
N GLU A 8 104.95 -95.97 -60.74
CA GLU A 8 103.53 -95.79 -61.05
C GLU A 8 102.62 -96.17 -59.88
N ALA A 9 102.91 -97.26 -59.16
CA ALA A 9 102.15 -97.64 -57.97
C ALA A 9 102.35 -96.63 -56.81
N GLU A 10 103.55 -96.09 -56.62
CA GLU A 10 103.81 -95.00 -55.68
C GLU A 10 103.11 -93.70 -56.10
N GLN A 11 102.98 -93.44 -57.40
CA GLN A 11 102.28 -92.30 -57.95
C GLN A 11 100.76 -92.41 -57.77
N PHE A 12 100.17 -93.58 -58.05
CA PHE A 12 98.76 -93.86 -57.75
C PHE A 12 98.48 -93.86 -56.24
N ALA A 13 99.40 -94.37 -55.42
CA ALA A 13 99.29 -94.26 -53.97
C ALA A 13 99.33 -92.80 -53.52
N LYS A 14 100.23 -91.98 -54.07
CA LYS A 14 100.28 -90.53 -53.81
C LYS A 14 99.01 -89.81 -54.27
N GLU A 15 98.49 -90.11 -55.45
CA GLU A 15 97.25 -89.51 -55.99
C GLU A 15 96.01 -89.93 -55.20
N SER A 16 95.93 -91.20 -54.79
CA SER A 16 94.88 -91.70 -53.91
C SER A 16 94.96 -91.04 -52.53
N THR A 17 96.17 -90.95 -51.94
CA THR A 17 96.39 -90.25 -50.67
C THR A 17 96.04 -88.76 -50.79
N ASN A 18 96.36 -88.12 -51.91
CA ASN A 18 96.03 -86.72 -52.18
C ASN A 18 94.53 -86.51 -52.39
N SER A 19 93.84 -87.42 -53.06
CA SER A 19 92.38 -87.40 -53.24
C SER A 19 91.65 -87.66 -51.93
N GLN A 20 92.13 -88.60 -51.11
CA GLN A 20 91.63 -88.87 -49.76
C GLN A 20 91.80 -87.63 -48.87
N LYS A 21 92.94 -86.94 -49.00
CA LYS A 21 93.21 -85.67 -48.31
C LYS A 21 92.29 -84.55 -48.77
N GLN A 22 92.06 -84.41 -50.08
CA GLN A 22 91.10 -83.43 -50.61
C GLN A 22 89.66 -83.73 -50.21
N LEU A 23 89.28 -85.01 -50.14
CA LEU A 23 87.94 -85.42 -49.68
C LEU A 23 87.78 -85.10 -48.19
N ALA A 24 88.77 -85.42 -47.37
CA ALA A 24 88.79 -85.05 -45.95
C ALA A 24 88.75 -83.52 -45.74
N ASP A 25 89.53 -82.75 -46.51
CA ASP A 25 89.51 -81.28 -46.47
C ASP A 25 88.15 -80.72 -46.92
N SER A 26 87.49 -81.35 -47.91
CA SER A 26 86.16 -80.97 -48.37
C SER A 26 85.06 -81.33 -47.37
N GLU A 27 85.14 -82.49 -46.74
CA GLU A 27 84.22 -82.92 -45.68
C GLU A 27 84.36 -82.04 -44.45
N GLN A 28 85.59 -81.70 -44.06
CA GLN A 28 85.88 -80.75 -43.01
C GLN A 28 85.29 -79.36 -43.33
N LYS A 29 85.50 -78.83 -44.55
CA LYS A 29 84.88 -77.56 -44.97
C LYS A 29 83.36 -77.62 -44.97
N ARG A 30 82.76 -78.73 -45.40
CA ARG A 30 81.31 -78.91 -45.37
C ARG A 30 80.79 -78.89 -43.93
N GLU A 31 81.48 -79.57 -43.02
CA GLU A 31 81.13 -79.62 -41.59
C GLU A 31 81.32 -78.24 -40.93
N GLU A 32 82.39 -77.52 -41.25
CA GLU A 32 82.61 -76.13 -40.82
C GLU A 32 81.50 -75.19 -41.31
N PHE A 33 81.09 -75.28 -42.58
CA PHE A 33 79.98 -74.48 -43.11
C PHE A 33 78.63 -74.87 -42.48
N GLN A 34 78.40 -76.16 -42.22
CA GLN A 34 77.21 -76.62 -41.53
C GLN A 34 77.14 -76.04 -40.11
N ILE A 35 78.24 -76.12 -39.34
CA ILE A 35 78.32 -75.55 -37.98
C ILE A 35 78.11 -74.03 -38.02
N GLN A 36 78.73 -73.33 -38.97
CA GLN A 36 78.52 -71.88 -39.14
C GLN A 36 77.07 -71.52 -39.47
N ALA A 37 76.41 -72.29 -40.34
CA ALA A 37 75.00 -72.09 -40.68
C ALA A 37 74.09 -72.36 -39.48
N GLU A 38 74.33 -73.45 -38.73
CA GLU A 38 73.59 -73.78 -37.52
C GLU A 38 73.74 -72.72 -36.44
N GLU A 39 74.97 -72.21 -36.21
CA GLU A 39 75.23 -71.14 -35.24
C GLU A 39 74.60 -69.81 -35.69
N THR A 40 74.62 -69.50 -37.00
CA THR A 40 73.92 -68.33 -37.56
C THR A 40 72.41 -68.41 -37.36
N ILE A 41 71.81 -69.58 -37.62
CA ILE A 41 70.37 -69.83 -37.38
C ILE A 41 70.04 -69.69 -35.89
N LYS A 42 70.89 -70.24 -35.01
CA LYS A 42 70.72 -70.14 -33.56
C LYS A 42 70.78 -68.69 -33.09
N GLN A 43 71.73 -67.89 -33.58
CA GLN A 43 71.82 -66.46 -33.30
C GLN A 43 70.58 -65.70 -33.80
N TRP A 44 70.09 -65.99 -35.01
CA TRP A 44 68.86 -65.39 -35.53
C TRP A 44 67.63 -65.75 -34.70
N LYS A 45 67.46 -67.03 -34.31
CA LYS A 45 66.38 -67.47 -33.42
C LYS A 45 66.42 -66.75 -32.07
N ALA A 46 67.62 -66.61 -31.48
CA ALA A 46 67.79 -65.87 -30.24
C ALA A 46 67.44 -64.37 -30.40
N ARG A 47 67.81 -63.76 -31.52
CA ARG A 47 67.48 -62.36 -31.84
C ARG A 47 65.97 -62.16 -32.07
N VAL A 48 65.31 -63.07 -32.79
CA VAL A 48 63.84 -63.06 -32.96
C VAL A 48 63.13 -63.17 -31.60
N LYS A 49 63.53 -64.13 -30.76
CA LYS A 49 62.96 -64.29 -29.42
C LYS A 49 63.16 -63.07 -28.53
N LYS A 50 64.29 -62.37 -28.68
CA LYS A 50 64.53 -61.08 -28.01
C LYS A 50 63.55 -60.01 -28.51
N PHE A 51 63.39 -59.87 -29.82
CA PHE A 51 62.44 -58.91 -30.39
C PHE A 51 60.99 -59.20 -30.03
N GLU A 52 60.57 -60.47 -29.96
CA GLU A 52 59.24 -60.85 -29.50
C GLU A 52 59.00 -60.38 -28.05
N LYS A 53 59.95 -60.63 -27.15
CA LYS A 53 59.89 -60.14 -25.77
C LYS A 53 59.86 -58.62 -25.68
N ASP A 54 60.68 -57.93 -26.47
CA ASP A 54 60.70 -56.47 -26.50
C ASP A 54 59.35 -55.92 -27.03
N ILE A 55 58.76 -56.54 -28.05
CA ILE A 55 57.43 -56.20 -28.57
C ILE A 55 56.34 -56.41 -27.52
N GLU A 56 56.34 -57.55 -26.82
CA GLU A 56 55.38 -57.81 -25.73
C GLU A 56 55.51 -56.78 -24.61
N ARG A 57 56.74 -56.43 -24.23
CA ARG A 57 57.00 -55.37 -23.26
C ARG A 57 56.48 -54.02 -23.73
N TYR A 58 56.77 -53.62 -24.97
CA TYR A 58 56.26 -52.37 -25.52
C TYR A 58 54.74 -52.34 -25.63
N LYS A 59 54.10 -53.47 -25.94
CA LYS A 59 52.65 -53.58 -25.91
C LYS A 59 52.10 -53.37 -24.50
N LEU A 60 52.69 -54.01 -23.49
CA LEU A 60 52.28 -53.84 -22.09
C LEU A 60 52.45 -52.38 -21.63
N ASP A 61 53.62 -51.79 -21.88
CA ASP A 61 53.91 -50.39 -21.54
C ASP A 61 52.92 -49.44 -22.26
N SER A 62 52.59 -49.72 -23.52
CA SER A 62 51.59 -48.96 -24.28
C SER A 62 50.19 -49.08 -23.69
N THR A 63 49.76 -50.27 -23.28
CA THR A 63 48.44 -50.47 -22.66
C THR A 63 48.33 -49.73 -21.33
N GLN A 64 49.35 -49.83 -20.48
CA GLN A 64 49.39 -49.10 -19.20
C GLN A 64 49.33 -47.58 -19.39
N MET A 65 50.03 -47.05 -20.41
CA MET A 65 49.99 -45.63 -20.73
C MET A 65 48.61 -45.20 -21.25
N LEU A 66 47.92 -46.05 -22.02
CA LEU A 66 46.54 -45.79 -22.47
C LEU A 66 45.57 -45.79 -21.29
N GLU A 67 45.63 -46.78 -20.40
CA GLU A 67 44.80 -46.84 -19.19
C GLU A 67 44.99 -45.61 -18.29
N LYS A 68 46.25 -45.21 -18.08
CA LYS A 68 46.57 -43.99 -17.32
C LYS A 68 46.02 -42.73 -18.01
N ASN A 69 46.09 -42.66 -19.33
CA ASN A 69 45.57 -41.53 -20.10
C ASN A 69 44.04 -41.47 -20.03
N GLU A 70 43.35 -42.61 -20.12
CA GLU A 70 41.90 -42.70 -19.92
C GLU A 70 41.49 -42.26 -18.52
N GLN A 71 42.24 -42.64 -17.48
CA GLN A 71 41.98 -42.20 -16.11
C GLN A 71 42.16 -40.69 -15.95
N LEU A 72 43.24 -40.12 -16.50
CA LEU A 72 43.46 -38.66 -16.51
C LEU A 72 42.34 -37.91 -17.24
N ILE A 73 41.83 -38.44 -18.35
CA ILE A 73 40.69 -37.85 -19.07
C ILE A 73 39.44 -37.84 -18.18
N LYS A 74 39.16 -38.93 -17.44
CA LYS A 74 38.03 -38.99 -16.49
C LYS A 74 38.19 -37.97 -15.36
N GLU A 75 39.37 -37.83 -14.80
CA GLU A 75 39.68 -36.82 -13.77
C GLU A 75 39.49 -35.40 -14.29
N ILE A 76 40.02 -35.08 -15.48
CA ILE A 76 39.84 -33.78 -16.14
C ILE A 76 38.35 -33.48 -16.36
N ASN A 77 37.57 -34.45 -16.82
CA ASN A 77 36.12 -34.26 -17.02
C ASN A 77 35.40 -34.03 -15.68
N THR A 78 35.80 -34.72 -14.63
CA THR A 78 35.27 -34.51 -13.28
C THR A 78 35.59 -33.11 -12.78
N PHE A 79 36.84 -32.64 -12.91
CA PHE A 79 37.22 -31.28 -12.52
C PHE A 79 36.50 -30.22 -13.34
N LYS A 80 36.29 -30.42 -14.65
CA LYS A 80 35.49 -29.51 -15.49
C LYS A 80 34.04 -29.42 -15.01
N SER A 81 33.43 -30.54 -14.63
CA SER A 81 32.07 -30.54 -14.08
C SER A 81 31.98 -29.80 -12.74
N GLN A 82 32.98 -29.97 -11.87
CA GLN A 82 33.06 -29.25 -10.60
C GLN A 82 33.29 -27.75 -10.80
N GLU A 83 34.14 -27.37 -11.77
CA GLU A 83 34.37 -25.96 -12.13
C GLU A 83 33.07 -25.29 -12.57
N LEU A 84 32.26 -25.96 -13.40
CA LEU A 84 30.98 -25.45 -13.85
C LEU A 84 30.02 -25.19 -12.68
N ILE A 85 29.87 -26.17 -11.77
CA ILE A 85 29.01 -26.06 -10.59
C ILE A 85 29.48 -24.91 -9.69
N LEU A 86 30.78 -24.79 -9.43
CA LEU A 86 31.34 -23.71 -8.62
C LEU A 86 31.11 -22.35 -9.28
N ARG A 87 31.23 -22.26 -10.61
CA ARG A 87 30.95 -21.03 -11.35
C ARG A 87 29.49 -20.61 -11.23
N GLU A 88 28.56 -21.56 -11.37
CA GLU A 88 27.12 -21.32 -11.14
C GLU A 88 26.85 -20.83 -9.71
N GLN A 89 27.49 -21.44 -8.70
CA GLN A 89 27.38 -21.01 -7.31
C GLN A 89 27.90 -19.58 -7.10
N VAL A 90 29.04 -19.21 -7.70
CA VAL A 90 29.58 -17.84 -7.64
C VAL A 90 28.57 -16.85 -8.24
N THR A 91 28.02 -17.14 -9.43
CA THR A 91 27.02 -16.26 -10.04
C THR A 91 25.78 -16.10 -9.16
N LYS A 92 25.34 -17.18 -8.50
CA LYS A 92 24.24 -17.12 -7.54
C LYS A 92 24.56 -16.21 -6.35
N PHE A 93 25.74 -16.38 -5.74
CA PHE A 93 26.16 -15.52 -4.63
C PHE A 93 26.30 -14.05 -5.03
N GLU A 94 26.76 -13.75 -6.24
CA GLU A 94 26.79 -12.38 -6.77
C GLU A 94 25.38 -11.81 -6.93
N THR A 95 24.42 -12.59 -7.42
CA THR A 95 23.02 -12.14 -7.51
C THR A 95 22.38 -11.93 -6.15
N ASP A 96 22.62 -12.83 -5.19
CA ASP A 96 22.10 -12.71 -3.82
C ASP A 96 22.71 -11.48 -3.11
N LEU A 97 24.02 -11.25 -3.28
CA LEU A 97 24.71 -10.07 -2.73
C LEU A 97 24.17 -8.77 -3.31
N ASN A 98 23.93 -8.73 -4.62
CA ASN A 98 23.34 -7.55 -5.27
C ASN A 98 21.91 -7.27 -4.78
N LEU A 99 21.11 -8.32 -4.56
CA LEU A 99 19.77 -8.18 -3.98
C LEU A 99 19.83 -7.64 -2.55
N VAL A 100 20.74 -8.17 -1.72
CA VAL A 100 20.96 -7.68 -0.35
C VAL A 100 21.39 -6.22 -0.34
N ASN A 101 22.33 -5.82 -1.19
CA ASN A 101 22.77 -4.43 -1.32
C ASN A 101 21.63 -3.50 -1.77
N THR A 102 20.80 -3.94 -2.72
CA THR A 102 19.65 -3.17 -3.18
C THR A 102 18.64 -2.97 -2.05
N ASN A 103 18.32 -4.03 -1.30
CA ASN A 103 17.43 -3.96 -0.15
C ASN A 103 18.00 -3.07 0.96
N TYR A 104 19.31 -3.15 1.22
CA TYR A 104 19.99 -2.29 2.19
C TYR A 104 19.87 -0.81 1.81
N ASN A 105 20.15 -0.46 0.55
CA ASN A 105 20.05 0.92 0.07
C ASN A 105 18.61 1.45 0.17
N GLN A 106 17.61 0.63 -0.16
CA GLN A 106 16.20 1.00 -0.02
C GLN A 106 15.83 1.25 1.45
N LEU A 107 16.31 0.41 2.36
CA LEU A 107 16.06 0.57 3.79
C LEU A 107 16.74 1.82 4.36
N GLU A 108 17.97 2.12 3.91
CA GLU A 108 18.69 3.34 4.27
C GLU A 108 17.95 4.60 3.79
N GLU A 109 17.43 4.61 2.56
CA GLU A 109 16.59 5.70 2.06
C GLU A 109 15.30 5.87 2.87
N GLN A 110 14.62 4.77 3.21
CA GLN A 110 13.43 4.82 4.05
C GLN A 110 13.76 5.39 5.44
N PHE A 111 14.89 4.99 6.02
CA PHE A 111 15.35 5.53 7.30
C PHE A 111 15.58 7.04 7.23
N LYS A 112 16.28 7.53 6.19
CA LYS A 112 16.50 8.97 5.97
C LYS A 112 15.19 9.73 5.80
N ARG A 113 14.22 9.19 5.06
CA ARG A 113 12.88 9.80 4.92
C ARG A 113 12.15 9.88 6.27
N ASN A 114 12.20 8.80 7.05
CA ASN A 114 11.59 8.78 8.38
C ASN A 114 12.26 9.77 9.35
N GLU A 115 13.58 9.87 9.32
CA GLU A 115 14.34 10.83 10.12
C GLU A 115 13.94 12.27 9.77
N ASN A 116 13.86 12.60 8.48
CA ASN A 116 13.38 13.91 8.02
C ASN A 116 11.94 14.19 8.45
N ASN A 117 11.04 13.21 8.38
CA ASN A 117 9.67 13.35 8.86
C ASN A 117 9.62 13.62 10.37
N ILE A 118 10.45 12.95 11.17
CA ILE A 118 10.55 13.18 12.61
C ILE A 118 11.04 14.60 12.90
N ILE A 119 12.04 15.10 12.17
CA ILE A 119 12.54 16.47 12.31
C ILE A 119 11.43 17.49 12.00
N GLN A 120 10.67 17.29 10.92
CA GLN A 120 9.55 18.14 10.56
C GLN A 120 8.44 18.14 11.62
N LEU A 121 8.06 16.95 12.12
CA LEU A 121 7.05 16.82 13.17
C LEU A 121 7.50 17.48 14.48
N ARG A 122 8.78 17.40 14.84
CA ARG A 122 9.33 18.13 16.00
C ARG A 122 9.24 19.64 15.82
N ALA A 123 9.54 20.15 14.63
CA ALA A 123 9.43 21.58 14.33
C ALA A 123 7.98 22.08 14.42
N ILE A 124 7.02 21.32 13.85
CA ILE A 124 5.58 21.63 13.95
C ILE A 124 5.14 21.63 15.42
N ARG A 125 5.50 20.60 16.19
CA ARG A 125 5.18 20.52 17.61
C ARG A 125 5.73 21.72 18.39
N ALA A 126 6.98 22.11 18.16
CA ALA A 126 7.58 23.28 18.82
C ALA A 126 6.82 24.57 18.48
N SER A 127 6.41 24.76 17.23
CA SER A 127 5.57 25.89 16.81
C SER A 127 4.22 25.91 17.53
N GLN A 128 3.57 24.75 17.64
CA GLN A 128 2.28 24.62 18.34
C GLN A 128 2.42 24.87 19.85
N GLU A 129 3.52 24.45 20.48
CA GLU A 129 3.79 24.74 21.89
C GLU A 129 3.93 26.25 22.16
N VAL A 130 4.56 26.99 21.23
CA VAL A 130 4.61 28.45 21.27
C VAL A 130 3.21 29.05 21.12
N GLU A 131 2.44 28.62 20.11
CA GLU A 131 1.06 29.09 19.89
C GLU A 131 0.17 28.87 21.13
N ILE A 132 0.20 27.67 21.72
CA ILE A 132 -0.53 27.37 22.96
C ILE A 132 -0.12 28.30 24.09
N THR A 133 1.16 28.63 24.21
CA THR A 133 1.65 29.55 25.25
C THR A 133 1.11 30.96 25.02
N THR A 134 1.18 31.48 23.79
CA THR A 134 0.63 32.80 23.44
C THR A 134 -0.89 32.88 23.63
N LEU A 135 -1.62 31.81 23.32
CA LEU A 135 -3.06 31.73 23.54
C LEU A 135 -3.40 31.74 25.03
N LYS A 136 -2.61 31.05 25.86
CA LYS A 136 -2.79 31.08 27.32
C LYS A 136 -2.56 32.48 27.88
N GLU A 137 -1.54 33.20 27.42
CA GLU A 137 -1.27 34.59 27.82
C GLU A 137 -2.43 35.51 27.40
N THR A 138 -2.96 35.32 26.19
CA THR A 138 -4.11 36.09 25.68
C THR A 138 -5.38 35.82 26.49
N ILE A 139 -5.66 34.55 26.81
CA ILE A 139 -6.80 34.16 27.68
C ILE A 139 -6.66 34.82 29.05
N TYR A 140 -5.46 34.80 29.64
CA TYR A 140 -5.22 35.44 30.94
C TYR A 140 -5.49 36.95 30.91
N GLU A 141 -5.07 37.67 29.86
CA GLU A 141 -5.37 39.09 29.74
C GLU A 141 -6.86 39.35 29.54
N PHE A 142 -7.57 38.52 28.79
CA PHE A 142 -9.04 38.62 28.67
C PHE A 142 -9.75 38.34 30.00
N GLU A 143 -9.33 37.34 30.76
CA GLU A 143 -9.88 37.07 32.10
C GLU A 143 -9.70 38.26 33.04
N LYS A 144 -8.52 38.90 32.99
CA LYS A 144 -8.23 40.11 33.74
C LYS A 144 -9.10 41.30 33.30
N GLN A 145 -9.23 41.54 32.01
CA GLN A 145 -10.13 42.59 31.49
C GLN A 145 -11.58 42.35 31.89
N LEU A 146 -12.04 41.11 31.82
CA LEU A 146 -13.39 40.72 32.20
C LEU A 146 -13.64 40.90 33.70
N SER A 147 -12.63 40.64 34.54
CA SER A 147 -12.67 40.96 35.97
C SER A 147 -12.81 42.46 36.24
N ILE A 148 -12.04 43.30 35.53
CA ILE A 148 -12.13 44.77 35.63
C ILE A 148 -13.53 45.23 35.19
N GLN A 149 -14.04 44.72 34.06
CA GLN A 149 -15.36 45.07 33.56
C GLN A 149 -16.47 44.70 34.56
N ARG A 150 -16.39 43.52 35.18
CA ARG A 150 -17.32 43.11 36.26
C ARG A 150 -17.30 44.09 37.43
N GLN A 151 -16.11 44.54 37.85
CA GLN A 151 -16.01 45.53 38.93
C GLN A 151 -16.61 46.89 38.54
N CYS A 152 -16.40 47.35 37.30
CA CYS A 152 -17.02 48.57 36.81
C CYS A 152 -18.55 48.44 36.75
N GLN A 153 -19.07 47.30 36.29
CA GLN A 153 -20.52 47.05 36.26
C GLN A 153 -21.12 47.12 37.66
N LEU A 154 -20.48 46.51 38.66
CA LEU A 154 -20.93 46.60 40.06
C LEU A 154 -20.96 48.03 40.60
N LYS A 155 -20.03 48.90 40.16
CA LYS A 155 -20.04 50.33 40.53
C LYS A 155 -21.22 51.06 39.88
N ILE A 156 -21.44 50.83 38.58
CA ILE A 156 -22.56 51.42 37.84
C ILE A 156 -23.89 50.99 38.46
N ASP A 157 -24.05 49.72 38.83
CA ASP A 157 -25.28 49.22 39.43
C ASP A 157 -25.56 49.88 40.80
N LYS A 158 -24.51 50.11 41.61
CA LYS A 158 -24.62 50.86 42.87
C LYS A 158 -25.01 52.32 42.64
N GLU A 159 -24.37 53.00 41.68
CA GLU A 159 -24.72 54.39 41.33
C GLU A 159 -26.15 54.49 40.83
N LYS A 160 -26.59 53.54 40.00
CA LYS A 160 -27.98 53.44 39.52
C LYS A 160 -28.97 53.27 40.67
N GLN A 161 -28.66 52.42 41.65
CA GLN A 161 -29.49 52.28 42.85
C GLN A 161 -29.56 53.57 43.66
N ASN A 162 -28.42 54.24 43.88
CA ASN A 162 -28.37 55.53 44.59
C ASN A 162 -29.18 56.62 43.87
N LEU A 163 -29.04 56.74 42.54
CA LEU A 163 -29.82 57.69 41.75
C LEU A 163 -31.32 57.38 41.79
N HIS A 164 -31.69 56.10 41.77
CA HIS A 164 -33.09 55.70 41.93
C HIS A 164 -33.64 56.09 43.31
N GLN A 165 -32.85 55.93 44.37
CA GLN A 165 -33.22 56.35 45.72
C GLN A 165 -33.39 57.87 45.80
N LEU A 166 -32.44 58.65 45.30
CA LEU A 166 -32.53 60.11 45.26
C LEU A 166 -33.76 60.59 44.48
N LEU A 167 -34.07 59.93 43.35
CA LEU A 167 -35.28 60.23 42.59
C LEU A 167 -36.56 59.97 43.41
N GLN A 168 -36.61 58.88 44.17
CA GLN A 168 -37.75 58.60 45.06
C GLN A 168 -37.88 59.64 46.18
N GLU A 169 -36.75 60.05 46.76
CA GLU A 169 -36.70 61.11 47.78
C GLU A 169 -37.23 62.44 47.22
N GLU A 170 -36.82 62.82 46.00
CA GLU A 170 -37.32 64.02 45.32
C GLU A 170 -38.81 63.94 44.96
N ILE A 171 -39.30 62.78 44.48
CA ILE A 171 -40.72 62.58 44.24
C ILE A 171 -41.53 62.78 45.52
N ASN A 172 -41.06 62.22 46.64
CA ASN A 172 -41.70 62.38 47.94
C ASN A 172 -41.66 63.83 48.43
N HIS A 173 -40.52 64.52 48.24
CA HIS A 173 -40.38 65.94 48.56
C HIS A 173 -41.36 66.80 47.76
N ARG A 174 -41.44 66.60 46.45
CA ARG A 174 -42.40 67.27 45.56
C ARG A 174 -43.85 67.04 45.99
N ASN A 175 -44.21 65.80 46.32
CA ASN A 175 -45.55 65.46 46.80
C ASN A 175 -45.89 66.19 48.11
N ASN A 176 -44.92 66.34 49.02
CA ASN A 176 -45.09 67.10 50.26
C ASN A 176 -45.30 68.60 49.98
N LEU A 177 -44.50 69.19 49.07
CA LEU A 177 -44.71 70.57 48.64
C LEU A 177 -46.09 70.79 48.00
N ASP A 178 -46.56 69.87 47.16
CA ASP A 178 -47.90 69.92 46.57
C ASP A 178 -49.01 69.88 47.63
N LEU A 179 -48.85 69.06 48.68
CA LEU A 179 -49.78 69.05 49.82
C LEU A 179 -49.77 70.37 50.59
N LYS A 180 -48.59 70.95 50.85
CA LYS A 180 -48.47 72.26 51.51
C LYS A 180 -49.07 73.39 50.67
N LEU A 181 -48.89 73.34 49.35
CA LEU A 181 -49.48 74.29 48.41
C LEU A 181 -51.01 74.21 48.48
N LYS A 182 -51.58 73.01 48.35
CA LYS A 182 -53.03 72.78 48.49
C LYS A 182 -53.59 73.24 49.83
N GLN A 183 -52.83 73.07 50.91
CA GLN A 183 -53.24 73.60 52.22
C GLN A 183 -53.25 75.13 52.22
N SER A 184 -52.20 75.77 51.68
CA SER A 184 -52.12 77.22 51.57
C SER A 184 -53.23 77.81 50.70
N GLU A 185 -53.61 77.13 49.61
CA GLU A 185 -54.75 77.50 48.76
C GLU A 185 -56.08 77.50 49.55
N LYS A 186 -56.31 76.47 50.40
CA LYS A 186 -57.48 76.42 51.29
C LYS A 186 -57.47 77.53 52.34
N ASP A 187 -56.30 77.83 52.89
CA ASP A 187 -56.14 78.91 53.87
C ASP A 187 -56.45 80.26 53.22
N ILE A 188 -55.98 80.49 51.99
CA ILE A 188 -56.30 81.68 51.18
C ILE A 188 -57.81 81.76 50.90
N GLU A 189 -58.45 80.66 50.53
CA GLU A 189 -59.91 80.62 50.32
C GLU A 189 -60.66 81.02 51.59
N THR A 190 -60.25 80.48 52.74
CA THR A 190 -60.83 80.81 54.06
C THR A 190 -60.63 82.29 54.41
N ILE A 191 -59.44 82.84 54.16
CA ILE A 191 -59.14 84.26 54.34
C ILE A 191 -60.01 85.10 53.40
N ASN A 192 -60.19 84.70 52.14
CA ASN A 192 -61.02 85.42 51.18
C ASN A 192 -62.52 85.43 51.57
N ILE A 193 -63.04 84.32 52.09
CA ILE A 193 -64.39 84.26 52.66
C ILE A 193 -64.50 85.23 53.84
N SER A 194 -63.54 85.19 54.77
CA SER A 194 -63.51 86.07 55.94
C SER A 194 -63.41 87.55 55.55
N ARG A 195 -62.58 87.88 54.55
CA ARG A 195 -62.46 89.22 53.97
C ARG A 195 -63.78 89.69 53.38
N SER A 196 -64.48 88.82 52.65
CA SER A 196 -65.78 89.15 52.05
C SER A 196 -66.85 89.41 53.12
N GLN A 197 -66.86 88.61 54.19
CA GLN A 197 -67.75 88.82 55.35
C GLN A 197 -67.45 90.14 56.06
N LEU A 198 -66.17 90.45 56.31
CA LEU A 198 -65.76 91.73 56.90
C LEU A 198 -66.13 92.92 55.99
N GLN A 199 -65.95 92.78 54.68
CA GLN A 199 -66.35 93.80 53.71
C GLN A 199 -67.87 94.02 53.71
N GLN A 200 -68.66 92.96 53.86
CA GLN A 200 -70.10 93.05 54.02
C GLN A 200 -70.51 93.73 55.33
N GLN A 201 -69.85 93.40 56.45
CA GLN A 201 -70.05 94.12 57.72
C GLN A 201 -69.69 95.60 57.62
N ILE A 202 -68.62 95.95 56.90
CA ILE A 202 -68.26 97.36 56.66
C ILE A 202 -69.38 98.07 55.89
N ILE A 203 -69.94 97.45 54.85
CA ILE A 203 -71.07 98.02 54.09
C ILE A 203 -72.31 98.18 54.99
N GLU A 204 -72.61 97.20 55.84
CA GLU A 204 -73.72 97.27 56.81
C GLU A 204 -73.52 98.42 57.82
N LEU A 205 -72.32 98.56 58.38
CA LEU A 205 -71.97 99.65 59.29
C LEU A 205 -71.96 101.02 58.59
N GLU A 206 -71.54 101.09 57.33
CA GLU A 206 -71.62 102.32 56.52
C GLU A 206 -73.08 102.72 56.25
N ASN A 207 -73.95 101.76 55.95
CA ASN A 207 -75.39 102.00 55.79
C ASN A 207 -76.04 102.43 57.12
N GLU A 208 -75.65 101.83 58.24
CA GLU A 208 -76.10 102.24 59.57
C GLU A 208 -75.62 103.66 59.91
N ARG A 209 -74.37 103.99 59.58
CA ARG A 209 -73.83 105.36 59.69
C ARG A 209 -74.62 106.34 58.82
N ILE A 210 -74.98 105.99 57.58
CA ILE A 210 -75.79 106.84 56.70
C ILE A 210 -77.18 107.07 57.31
N ASN A 211 -77.84 106.02 57.82
CA ASN A 211 -79.13 106.13 58.51
C ASN A 211 -79.05 107.00 59.78
N LEU A 212 -77.96 106.90 60.56
CA LEU A 212 -77.73 107.74 61.72
C LEU A 212 -77.49 109.20 61.34
N LEU A 213 -76.74 109.46 60.26
CA LEU A 213 -76.58 110.82 59.71
C LEU A 213 -77.91 111.40 59.21
N GLN A 214 -78.81 110.56 58.70
CA GLN A 214 -80.15 110.94 58.28
C GLN A 214 -81.04 111.30 59.48
N LYS A 215 -80.98 110.53 60.57
CA LYS A 215 -81.61 110.86 61.86
C LYS A 215 -81.05 112.14 62.48
N ILE A 216 -79.75 112.39 62.37
CA ILE A 216 -79.14 113.66 62.81
C ILE A 216 -79.71 114.82 62.01
N LYS A 217 -79.85 114.69 60.68
CA LYS A 217 -80.50 115.70 59.83
C LYS A 217 -81.98 115.91 60.18
N GLU A 218 -82.71 114.86 60.56
CA GLU A 218 -84.10 114.97 61.03
C GLU A 218 -84.20 115.71 62.37
N ILE A 219 -83.25 115.50 63.30
CA ILE A 219 -83.14 116.25 64.56
C ILE A 219 -82.73 117.71 64.32
N GLU A 220 -81.85 117.98 63.34
CA GLU A 220 -81.52 119.34 62.91
C GLU A 220 -82.73 120.04 62.27
N PHE A 221 -83.59 119.31 61.54
CA PHE A 221 -84.84 119.82 60.95
C PHE A 221 -85.93 120.07 62.01
N GLU A 222 -86.02 119.29 63.08
CA GLU A 222 -86.87 119.59 64.25
C GLU A 222 -86.34 120.77 65.10
N LYS A 223 -85.02 120.97 65.13
CA LYS A 223 -84.37 122.12 65.79
C LYS A 223 -84.55 123.42 65.00
N GLU A 224 -84.66 123.35 63.68
CA GLU A 224 -84.86 124.50 62.78
C GLU A 224 -86.34 124.93 62.65
N SER A 225 -87.29 124.09 63.08
CA SER A 225 -88.73 124.39 63.14
C SER A 225 -89.19 125.10 64.43
N LEU A 226 -88.30 125.32 65.41
CA LEU A 226 -88.63 125.94 66.72
C LEU A 226 -87.79 127.17 67.06
N SER A 227 -87.13 127.78 66.05
CA SER A 227 -86.27 128.96 66.22
C SER A 227 -86.52 130.05 65.17
N LYS A 228 -87.80 130.41 64.96
CA LYS A 228 -88.20 131.59 64.18
C LYS A 228 -89.12 132.53 64.98
N GLU A 229 -88.69 132.96 66.17
CA GLU A 229 -89.20 134.20 66.77
C GLU A 229 -88.29 134.76 67.90
N LYS A 230 -87.08 135.21 67.56
CA LYS A 230 -86.45 136.34 68.28
C LYS A 230 -85.34 136.99 67.47
N THR A 231 -85.78 137.94 66.64
CA THR A 231 -85.19 139.29 66.47
C THR A 231 -83.85 139.57 67.19
N LYS A 232 -82.79 139.95 66.46
CA LYS A 232 -82.46 141.28 65.89
C LYS A 232 -81.59 142.11 66.86
N PHE A 233 -80.56 142.76 66.29
CA PHE A 233 -79.55 143.69 66.87
C PHE A 233 -78.34 142.99 67.56
N ILE A 234 -77.09 143.08 67.10
CA ILE A 234 -76.28 144.28 66.74
C ILE A 234 -75.26 144.01 65.60
N SER A 235 -74.99 145.11 64.87
CA SER A 235 -74.11 145.44 63.73
C SER A 235 -72.77 144.69 63.57
N LEU A 236 -72.35 144.33 62.34
CA LEU A 236 -71.62 145.19 61.38
C LEU A 236 -70.55 146.06 62.07
N GLU A 237 -69.27 145.74 61.91
CA GLU A 237 -68.45 146.26 60.81
C GLU A 237 -67.00 145.75 60.95
N ASN A 238 -66.37 145.50 59.79
CA ASN A 238 -64.93 145.49 59.51
C ASN A 238 -64.35 144.22 58.87
N ASP A 239 -64.74 144.08 57.61
CA ASP A 239 -64.08 143.43 56.48
C ASP A 239 -62.66 143.96 56.18
N TYR A 240 -61.76 144.01 57.17
CA TYR A 240 -60.36 144.41 56.98
C TYR A 240 -59.35 143.27 57.22
N GLU A 241 -59.76 142.16 57.85
CA GLU A 241 -58.91 140.97 58.09
C GLU A 241 -59.04 139.86 57.03
N ASP A 242 -60.06 139.92 56.16
CA ASP A 242 -60.36 138.85 55.20
C ASP A 242 -59.49 138.89 53.92
N ILE A 243 -58.79 140.01 53.68
CA ILE A 243 -57.78 140.15 52.61
C ILE A 243 -56.38 139.73 53.09
N LYS A 244 -56.09 139.82 54.40
CA LYS A 244 -54.80 139.43 54.97
C LYS A 244 -54.63 137.91 55.08
N ARG A 245 -55.74 137.18 55.31
CA ARG A 245 -55.75 135.71 55.40
C ARG A 245 -55.63 135.01 54.03
N LYS A 246 -56.03 135.66 52.93
CA LYS A 246 -55.93 135.11 51.57
C LYS A 246 -54.52 135.17 50.95
N LEU A 247 -53.60 135.95 51.51
CA LEU A 247 -52.19 136.01 51.05
C LEU A 247 -51.31 134.91 51.68
N GLU A 248 -51.66 134.43 52.88
CA GLU A 248 -50.88 133.41 53.61
C GLU A 248 -51.22 131.96 53.17
N ILE A 249 -52.45 131.71 52.72
CA ILE A 249 -52.90 130.39 52.24
C ILE A 249 -52.20 130.01 50.91
N THR A 250 -52.01 130.95 50.00
CA THR A 250 -51.33 130.71 48.71
C THR A 250 -49.83 130.42 48.85
N LYS A 251 -49.21 130.82 49.98
CA LYS A 251 -47.78 130.57 50.28
C LYS A 251 -47.55 129.17 50.86
N VAL A 252 -48.52 128.64 51.60
CA VAL A 252 -48.51 127.27 52.14
C VAL A 252 -48.83 126.23 51.06
N ASP A 253 -49.70 126.55 50.10
CA ASP A 253 -50.04 125.66 48.98
C ASP A 253 -48.90 125.52 47.96
N TYR A 254 -48.15 126.60 47.68
CA TYR A 254 -46.96 126.53 46.82
C TYR A 254 -45.80 125.73 47.45
N THR A 255 -45.64 125.81 48.78
CA THR A 255 -44.60 125.05 49.51
C THR A 255 -44.96 123.57 49.69
N HIS A 256 -46.24 123.22 49.83
CA HIS A 256 -46.68 121.82 49.83
C HIS A 256 -46.66 121.19 48.43
N GLY A 257 -47.05 121.92 47.39
CA GLY A 257 -46.96 121.45 46.00
C GLY A 257 -45.52 121.20 45.54
N MET A 258 -44.58 122.09 45.91
CA MET A 258 -43.15 121.90 45.65
C MET A 258 -42.54 120.72 46.41
N LYS A 259 -42.96 120.47 47.67
CA LYS A 259 -42.53 119.29 48.44
C LYS A 259 -43.10 117.99 47.91
N ALA A 260 -44.35 117.98 47.45
CA ALA A 260 -44.96 116.78 46.85
C ALA A 260 -44.29 116.42 45.51
N LEU A 261 -43.95 117.42 44.69
CA LEU A 261 -43.23 117.21 43.44
C LEU A 261 -41.78 116.74 43.70
N GLN A 262 -41.12 117.29 44.72
CA GLN A 262 -39.81 116.83 45.16
C GLN A 262 -39.84 115.37 45.63
N MET A 263 -40.83 114.98 46.44
CA MET A 263 -40.99 113.60 46.90
C MET A 263 -41.35 112.62 45.77
N ASP A 264 -42.11 113.06 44.74
CA ASP A 264 -42.39 112.25 43.55
C ASP A 264 -41.12 112.02 42.68
N TYR A 265 -40.27 113.04 42.54
CA TYR A 265 -38.98 112.87 41.87
C TYR A 265 -37.98 112.05 42.70
N GLU A 266 -37.95 112.20 44.03
CA GLU A 266 -37.15 111.35 44.92
C GLU A 266 -37.58 109.88 44.84
N ASN A 267 -38.90 109.59 44.88
CA ASN A 267 -39.44 108.24 44.69
C ASN A 267 -39.11 107.68 43.30
N LYS A 268 -39.19 108.47 42.23
CA LYS A 268 -38.78 108.04 40.87
C LYS A 268 -37.28 107.76 40.77
N ILE A 269 -36.44 108.58 41.42
CA ILE A 269 -35.00 108.35 41.49
C ILE A 269 -34.72 107.04 42.24
N GLU A 270 -35.40 106.77 43.35
CA GLU A 270 -35.25 105.53 44.12
C GLU A 270 -35.70 104.30 43.31
N ILE A 271 -36.84 104.37 42.60
CA ILE A 271 -37.30 103.31 41.69
C ILE A 271 -36.29 103.07 40.56
N PHE A 272 -35.75 104.13 39.95
CA PHE A 272 -34.74 103.98 38.90
C PHE A 272 -33.42 103.42 39.43
N GLN A 273 -32.99 103.78 40.65
CA GLN A 273 -31.82 103.18 41.29
C GLN A 273 -32.04 101.69 41.57
N LEU A 274 -33.24 101.29 42.02
CA LEU A 274 -33.60 99.89 42.22
C LEU A 274 -33.58 99.10 40.91
N GLN A 275 -34.15 99.65 39.83
CA GLN A 275 -34.13 99.05 38.50
C GLN A 275 -32.71 98.93 37.94
N LEU A 276 -31.85 99.94 38.16
CA LEU A 276 -30.46 99.90 37.72
C LEU A 276 -29.66 98.83 38.48
N SER A 277 -29.93 98.65 39.78
CA SER A 277 -29.35 97.57 40.59
C SER A 277 -29.83 96.20 40.12
N ASP A 278 -31.11 96.06 39.76
CA ASP A 278 -31.69 94.81 39.27
C ASP A 278 -31.11 94.42 37.89
N GLU A 279 -31.02 95.37 36.96
CA GLU A 279 -30.36 95.16 35.67
C GLU A 279 -28.86 94.85 35.81
N THR A 280 -28.17 95.50 36.76
CA THR A 280 -26.76 95.18 37.06
C THR A 280 -26.61 93.74 37.56
N SER A 281 -27.52 93.30 38.45
CA SER A 281 -27.57 91.92 38.94
C SER A 281 -27.87 90.92 37.80
N ARG A 282 -28.81 91.26 36.91
CA ARG A 282 -29.17 90.44 35.75
C ARG A 282 -28.01 90.28 34.77
N ILE A 283 -27.26 91.35 34.50
CA ILE A 283 -26.06 91.30 33.64
C ILE A 283 -25.00 90.38 34.26
N ALA A 284 -24.77 90.46 35.57
CA ALA A 284 -23.81 89.58 36.25
C ALA A 284 -24.23 88.09 36.18
N MET A 285 -25.53 87.79 36.30
CA MET A 285 -26.05 86.43 36.10
C MET A 285 -25.88 85.93 34.66
N LEU A 286 -26.15 86.77 33.65
CA LEU A 286 -25.97 86.40 32.24
C LEU A 286 -24.50 86.12 31.92
N GLN A 287 -23.57 86.93 32.44
CA GLN A 287 -22.13 86.69 32.28
C GLN A 287 -21.67 85.38 32.94
N ARG A 288 -22.25 85.02 34.09
CA ARG A 288 -21.98 83.73 34.74
C ARG A 288 -22.48 82.56 33.90
N HIS A 289 -23.69 82.65 33.36
CA HIS A 289 -24.22 81.63 32.45
C HIS A 289 -23.41 81.51 31.16
N GLU A 290 -22.97 82.63 30.59
CA GLU A 290 -22.09 82.63 29.41
C GLU A 290 -20.79 81.87 29.68
N LEU A 291 -20.17 82.10 30.86
CA LEU A 291 -18.97 81.37 31.27
C LEU A 291 -19.24 79.87 31.48
N GLU A 292 -20.35 79.50 32.12
CA GLU A 292 -20.76 78.11 32.32
C GLU A 292 -21.00 77.40 30.98
N HIS A 293 -21.68 78.06 30.03
CA HIS A 293 -21.87 77.54 28.67
C HIS A 293 -20.54 77.39 27.92
N LYS A 294 -19.61 78.34 28.06
CA LYS A 294 -18.28 78.24 27.46
C LYS A 294 -17.50 77.04 27.98
N GLN A 295 -17.52 76.81 29.30
CA GLN A 295 -16.91 75.64 29.92
C GLN A 295 -17.54 74.32 29.45
N GLU A 296 -18.87 74.29 29.31
CA GLU A 296 -19.54 73.09 28.79
C GLU A 296 -19.23 72.83 27.31
N ILE A 297 -19.09 73.88 26.50
CA ILE A 297 -18.63 73.75 25.10
C ILE A 297 -17.21 73.17 25.06
N GLU A 298 -16.27 73.70 25.85
CA GLU A 298 -14.89 73.18 25.93
C GLU A 298 -14.88 71.71 26.38
N ARG A 299 -15.69 71.35 27.38
CA ARG A 299 -15.82 69.96 27.86
C ARG A 299 -16.40 69.03 26.79
N LEU A 300 -17.38 69.48 26.01
CA LEU A 300 -17.95 68.71 24.92
C LEU A 300 -16.97 68.56 23.75
N GLN A 301 -16.16 69.58 23.46
CA GLN A 301 -15.08 69.51 22.47
C GLN A 301 -14.01 68.49 22.86
N GLU A 302 -13.56 68.48 24.12
CA GLU A 302 -12.61 67.47 24.61
C GLU A 302 -13.18 66.04 24.51
N LYS A 303 -14.47 65.86 24.81
CA LYS A 303 -15.13 64.56 24.64
C LYS A 303 -15.22 64.15 23.18
N ALA A 304 -15.54 65.07 22.28
CA ALA A 304 -15.59 64.80 20.85
C ALA A 304 -14.21 64.38 20.32
N ALA A 305 -13.14 65.07 20.72
CA ALA A 305 -11.77 64.71 20.36
C ALA A 305 -11.39 63.31 20.86
N LYS A 306 -11.71 62.97 22.11
CA LYS A 306 -11.47 61.61 22.64
C LYS A 306 -12.22 60.53 21.88
N PHE A 307 -13.47 60.78 21.49
CA PHE A 307 -14.23 59.84 20.68
C PHE A 307 -13.68 59.69 19.26
N GLU A 308 -13.11 60.75 18.68
CA GLU A 308 -12.45 60.69 17.38
C GLU A 308 -11.15 59.86 17.44
N ASP A 309 -10.35 60.02 18.50
CA ASP A 309 -9.18 59.18 18.78
C ASP A 309 -9.56 57.70 19.00
N GLU A 310 -10.60 57.42 19.78
CA GLU A 310 -11.12 56.07 19.98
C GLU A 310 -11.64 55.46 18.66
N ALA A 311 -12.32 56.26 17.83
CA ALA A 311 -12.83 55.82 16.54
C ALA A 311 -11.71 55.49 15.54
N THR A 312 -10.64 56.30 15.50
CA THR A 312 -9.47 56.04 14.65
C THR A 312 -8.69 54.82 15.12
N GLN A 313 -8.56 54.63 16.43
CA GLN A 313 -7.95 53.43 17.00
C GLN A 313 -8.78 52.17 16.69
N ALA A 314 -10.11 52.25 16.77
CA ALA A 314 -11.00 51.17 16.39
C ALA A 314 -10.89 50.81 14.90
N HIS A 315 -10.81 51.81 14.00
CA HIS A 315 -10.58 51.57 12.57
C HIS A 315 -9.25 50.88 12.29
N SER A 316 -8.17 51.34 12.92
CA SER A 316 -6.85 50.69 12.80
C SER A 316 -6.89 49.22 13.26
N THR A 317 -7.63 48.94 14.33
CA THR A 317 -7.82 47.56 14.82
C THR A 317 -8.61 46.73 13.82
N ILE A 318 -9.68 47.28 13.23
CA ILE A 318 -10.47 46.61 12.19
C ILE A 318 -9.61 46.30 10.96
N ASP A 319 -8.72 47.21 10.54
CA ASP A 319 -7.83 47.00 9.39
C ASP A 319 -6.79 45.89 9.65
N ILE A 320 -6.29 45.77 10.88
CA ILE A 320 -5.39 44.68 11.28
C ILE A 320 -6.16 43.36 11.24
N LEU A 321 -7.32 43.29 11.88
CA LEU A 321 -8.14 42.07 11.91
C LEU A 321 -8.59 41.66 10.50
N SER A 322 -8.92 42.61 9.64
CA SER A 322 -9.30 42.33 8.24
C SER A 322 -8.14 41.72 7.44
N ARG A 323 -6.91 42.18 7.68
CA ARG A 323 -5.70 41.57 7.09
C ARG A 323 -5.48 40.15 7.60
N GLU A 324 -5.58 39.93 8.91
CA GLU A 324 -5.44 38.59 9.50
C GLU A 324 -6.51 37.62 8.97
N ILE A 325 -7.76 38.07 8.79
CA ILE A 325 -8.82 37.26 8.21
C ILE A 325 -8.48 36.88 6.76
N ASN A 326 -7.98 37.81 5.95
CA ASN A 326 -7.57 37.52 4.58
C ASN A 326 -6.39 36.55 4.51
N ASP A 327 -5.40 36.70 5.38
CA ASP A 327 -4.25 35.77 5.45
C ASP A 327 -4.70 34.37 5.87
N LYS A 328 -5.62 34.27 6.84
CA LYS A 328 -6.23 32.98 7.24
C LYS A 328 -7.06 32.37 6.12
N ALA A 329 -7.84 33.16 5.39
CA ALA A 329 -8.60 32.68 4.23
C ALA A 329 -7.68 32.11 3.15
N ARG A 330 -6.57 32.79 2.85
CA ARG A 330 -5.58 32.29 1.88
C ARG A 330 -4.94 30.97 2.34
N LEU A 331 -4.65 30.84 3.64
CA LEU A 331 -4.13 29.59 4.20
C LEU A 331 -5.14 28.45 4.09
N ILE A 332 -6.43 28.73 4.29
CA ILE A 332 -7.52 27.76 4.09
C ILE A 332 -7.52 27.29 2.63
N ASP A 333 -7.49 28.19 1.66
CA ASP A 333 -7.46 27.85 0.23
C ASP A 333 -6.24 26.96 -0.13
N GLU A 334 -5.06 27.27 0.43
CA GLU A 334 -3.84 26.48 0.25
C GLU A 334 -3.98 25.06 0.83
N LEU A 335 -4.57 24.95 2.03
CA LEU A 335 -4.82 23.67 2.69
C LEU A 335 -5.88 22.84 1.97
N GLU A 336 -6.98 23.45 1.50
CA GLU A 336 -8.01 22.79 0.70
C GLU A 336 -7.43 22.24 -0.62
N SER A 337 -6.59 23.02 -1.29
CA SER A 337 -5.86 22.56 -2.48
C SER A 337 -4.97 21.35 -2.19
N LYS A 338 -4.28 21.35 -1.05
CA LYS A 338 -3.45 20.21 -0.61
C LYS A 338 -4.29 18.97 -0.29
N ILE A 339 -5.42 19.16 0.41
CA ILE A 339 -6.37 18.07 0.73
C ILE A 339 -6.93 17.47 -0.55
N ASN A 340 -7.32 18.29 -1.53
CA ASN A 340 -7.81 17.82 -2.81
C ASN A 340 -6.78 16.97 -3.55
N LYS A 341 -5.50 17.41 -3.59
CA LYS A 341 -4.41 16.62 -4.17
C LYS A 341 -4.24 15.26 -3.48
N LEU A 342 -4.18 15.25 -2.15
CA LEU A 342 -4.06 14.01 -1.38
C LEU A 342 -5.26 13.08 -1.55
N THR A 343 -6.46 13.64 -1.71
CA THR A 343 -7.69 12.88 -1.96
C THR A 343 -7.65 12.22 -3.34
N VAL A 344 -7.20 12.94 -4.37
CA VAL A 344 -7.01 12.39 -5.73
C VAL A 344 -5.93 11.29 -5.73
N GLU A 345 -4.83 11.48 -5.01
CA GLU A 345 -3.77 10.47 -4.91
C GLU A 345 -4.24 9.21 -4.15
N THR A 346 -4.96 9.40 -3.03
CA THR A 346 -5.53 8.29 -2.25
C THR A 346 -6.55 7.48 -3.06
N THR A 347 -7.43 8.16 -3.80
CA THR A 347 -8.40 7.50 -4.68
C THR A 347 -7.70 6.76 -5.82
N HIS A 348 -6.65 7.33 -6.40
CA HIS A 348 -5.83 6.65 -7.40
C HIS A 348 -5.17 5.37 -6.85
N GLN A 349 -4.54 5.44 -5.66
CA GLN A 349 -3.95 4.28 -5.00
C GLN A 349 -4.99 3.21 -4.67
N ARG A 350 -6.16 3.61 -4.16
CA ARG A 350 -7.28 2.69 -3.89
C ARG A 350 -7.72 1.95 -5.16
N ASN A 351 -7.84 2.66 -6.28
CA ASN A 351 -8.18 2.07 -7.56
C ASN A 351 -7.10 1.10 -8.07
N GLN A 352 -5.81 1.39 -7.84
CA GLN A 352 -4.73 0.44 -8.16
C GLN A 352 -4.81 -0.83 -7.31
N ILE A 353 -5.11 -0.72 -6.01
CA ILE A 353 -5.29 -1.87 -5.13
C ILE A 353 -6.44 -2.74 -5.61
N ILE A 354 -7.62 -2.15 -5.87
CA ILE A 354 -8.79 -2.88 -6.40
C ILE A 354 -8.45 -3.59 -7.70
N LYS A 355 -7.71 -2.94 -8.61
CA LYS A 355 -7.26 -3.57 -9.86
C LYS A 355 -6.38 -4.79 -9.58
N LYS A 356 -5.40 -4.66 -8.68
CA LYS A 356 -4.50 -5.78 -8.31
C LYS A 356 -5.24 -6.92 -7.61
N GLU A 357 -6.17 -6.62 -6.71
CA GLU A 357 -7.04 -7.61 -6.07
C GLU A 357 -7.83 -8.39 -7.11
N ASN A 358 -8.41 -7.70 -8.10
CA ASN A 358 -9.15 -8.34 -9.19
C ASN A 358 -8.23 -9.18 -10.10
N ASP A 359 -7.02 -8.70 -10.41
CA ASP A 359 -6.02 -9.48 -11.16
C ASP A 359 -5.61 -10.76 -10.42
N TYR A 360 -5.39 -10.69 -9.11
CA TYR A 360 -5.09 -11.86 -8.28
C TYR A 360 -6.27 -12.82 -8.21
N GLN A 361 -7.50 -12.32 -8.00
CA GLN A 361 -8.70 -13.15 -8.00
C GLN A 361 -8.89 -13.89 -9.33
N ASN A 362 -8.69 -13.21 -10.47
CA ASN A 362 -8.78 -13.83 -11.78
C ASN A 362 -7.70 -14.92 -11.98
N SER A 363 -6.48 -14.67 -11.49
CA SER A 363 -5.38 -15.64 -11.53
C SER A 363 -5.70 -16.87 -10.67
N PHE A 364 -6.17 -16.68 -9.44
CA PHE A 364 -6.59 -17.77 -8.55
C PHE A 364 -7.73 -18.59 -9.15
N GLN A 365 -8.75 -17.93 -9.72
CA GLN A 365 -9.85 -18.64 -10.37
C GLN A 365 -9.36 -19.50 -11.54
N THR A 366 -8.41 -18.99 -12.34
CA THR A 366 -7.80 -19.75 -13.44
C THR A 366 -7.07 -20.98 -12.93
N ILE A 367 -6.26 -20.85 -11.89
CA ILE A 367 -5.53 -21.98 -11.26
C ILE A 367 -6.51 -23.02 -10.71
N TYR A 368 -7.60 -22.58 -10.06
CA TYR A 368 -8.60 -23.50 -9.52
C TYR A 368 -9.34 -24.25 -10.61
N ASN A 369 -9.72 -23.58 -11.70
CA ASN A 369 -10.34 -24.24 -12.85
C ASN A 369 -9.38 -25.29 -13.46
N GLU A 370 -8.08 -24.98 -13.56
CA GLU A 370 -7.08 -25.94 -14.07
C GLU A 370 -6.92 -27.16 -13.15
N ILE A 371 -6.97 -26.95 -11.83
CA ILE A 371 -6.92 -28.05 -10.86
C ILE A 371 -8.19 -28.91 -10.93
N ILE A 372 -9.37 -28.29 -11.07
CA ILE A 372 -10.61 -29.04 -11.33
C ILE A 372 -10.45 -29.87 -12.59
N TYR A 373 -9.96 -29.28 -13.68
CA TYR A 373 -9.74 -30.00 -14.94
C TYR A 373 -8.79 -31.20 -14.78
N CYS A 374 -7.65 -31.03 -14.10
CA CYS A 374 -6.75 -32.14 -13.78
C CYS A 374 -7.44 -33.23 -12.93
N THR A 375 -8.28 -32.80 -11.98
CA THR A 375 -9.06 -33.70 -11.13
C THR A 375 -10.06 -34.51 -11.96
N GLU A 376 -10.81 -33.86 -12.84
CA GLU A 376 -11.75 -34.51 -13.76
C GLU A 376 -11.04 -35.48 -14.71
N CYS A 377 -9.90 -35.09 -15.27
CA CYS A 377 -9.12 -35.95 -16.18
C CYS A 377 -8.68 -37.24 -15.51
N LEU A 378 -8.08 -37.17 -14.32
CA LEU A 378 -7.62 -38.35 -13.58
C LEU A 378 -8.77 -39.14 -12.96
N SER A 379 -9.86 -38.47 -12.57
CA SER A 379 -11.03 -39.15 -11.99
C SER A 379 -11.73 -40.06 -13.00
N ASN A 380 -11.61 -39.80 -14.30
CA ASN A 380 -12.21 -40.65 -15.33
C ASN A 380 -11.50 -42.01 -15.48
N ASP A 381 -10.20 -42.06 -15.16
CA ASP A 381 -9.38 -43.27 -15.23
C ASP A 381 -9.20 -43.94 -13.85
N SER A 382 -9.76 -43.34 -12.79
CA SER A 382 -9.69 -43.83 -11.41
C SER A 382 -10.71 -44.93 -11.11
N ASN A 383 -10.35 -45.85 -10.21
CA ASN A 383 -11.27 -46.85 -9.66
C ASN A 383 -12.26 -46.26 -8.64
N GLU A 384 -11.92 -45.13 -7.99
CA GLU A 384 -12.79 -44.37 -7.07
C GLU A 384 -12.92 -42.92 -7.57
N PRO A 385 -13.99 -42.59 -8.32
CA PRO A 385 -14.13 -41.25 -8.87
C PRO A 385 -14.21 -40.20 -7.76
N PHE A 386 -13.60 -39.06 -8.01
CA PHE A 386 -13.59 -37.95 -7.07
C PHE A 386 -15.00 -37.38 -6.87
N VAL A 387 -15.52 -37.43 -5.64
CA VAL A 387 -16.83 -36.87 -5.29
C VAL A 387 -16.65 -35.72 -4.31
N ILE A 388 -16.74 -34.48 -4.81
CA ILE A 388 -17.03 -33.31 -3.98
C ILE A 388 -18.51 -32.98 -4.14
N ILE A 389 -19.20 -32.76 -3.01
CA ILE A 389 -20.55 -32.19 -2.99
C ILE A 389 -20.46 -30.77 -3.55
N GLU A 390 -20.79 -30.61 -4.82
CA GLU A 390 -20.90 -29.31 -5.47
C GLU A 390 -22.08 -28.53 -4.86
N SER A 391 -21.80 -27.69 -3.88
CA SER A 391 -22.69 -26.57 -3.59
C SER A 391 -22.55 -25.54 -4.70
N ALA A 392 -23.62 -25.40 -5.48
CA ALA A 392 -23.75 -24.44 -6.57
C ALA A 392 -23.54 -23.02 -6.03
N THR A 393 -22.68 -22.26 -6.70
CA THR A 393 -22.32 -20.86 -6.44
C THR A 393 -21.64 -20.60 -5.09
N ILE A 394 -20.32 -20.76 -5.07
CA ILE A 394 -19.46 -20.17 -4.03
C ILE A 394 -19.51 -18.65 -4.23
N SER A 395 -19.97 -17.92 -3.22
CA SER A 395 -19.82 -16.46 -3.20
C SER A 395 -18.33 -16.10 -3.25
N ARG A 396 -17.97 -15.14 -4.11
CA ARG A 396 -16.59 -14.70 -4.39
C ARG A 396 -15.81 -14.22 -3.16
N ASP A 397 -16.49 -14.00 -2.04
CA ASP A 397 -15.93 -13.37 -0.85
C ASP A 397 -15.48 -14.37 0.24
N ASP A 398 -15.77 -15.66 0.10
CA ASP A 398 -15.49 -16.64 1.16
C ASP A 398 -14.22 -17.45 0.88
N ILE A 399 -13.06 -16.80 1.08
CA ILE A 399 -11.72 -17.35 0.83
C ILE A 399 -11.50 -18.68 1.57
N GLU A 400 -12.06 -18.84 2.78
CA GLU A 400 -11.93 -20.07 3.57
C GLU A 400 -12.65 -21.27 2.91
N VAL A 401 -13.83 -21.04 2.33
CA VAL A 401 -14.57 -22.05 1.58
C VAL A 401 -13.81 -22.43 0.31
N TRP A 402 -13.25 -21.44 -0.38
CA TRP A 402 -12.47 -21.65 -1.59
C TRP A 402 -11.18 -22.43 -1.31
N LEU A 403 -10.40 -22.05 -0.30
CA LEU A 403 -9.19 -22.75 0.11
C LEU A 403 -9.47 -24.19 0.57
N SER A 404 -10.57 -24.41 1.28
CA SER A 404 -10.96 -25.75 1.73
C SER A 404 -11.25 -26.68 0.54
N LYS A 405 -11.95 -26.19 -0.48
CA LYS A 405 -12.19 -26.94 -1.73
C LYS A 405 -10.90 -27.15 -2.51
N PHE A 406 -10.08 -26.11 -2.67
CA PHE A 406 -8.79 -26.18 -3.35
C PHE A 406 -7.87 -27.25 -2.72
N LYS A 407 -7.83 -27.28 -1.38
CA LYS A 407 -7.08 -28.27 -0.61
C LYS A 407 -7.62 -29.68 -0.78
N ALA A 408 -8.94 -29.85 -0.87
CA ALA A 408 -9.56 -31.16 -1.10
C ALA A 408 -9.18 -31.73 -2.48
N HIS A 409 -9.29 -30.93 -3.55
CA HIS A 409 -8.84 -31.32 -4.89
C HIS A 409 -7.36 -31.70 -4.92
N LEU A 410 -6.47 -30.87 -4.36
CA LEU A 410 -5.04 -31.17 -4.34
C LEU A 410 -4.70 -32.41 -3.51
N SER A 411 -5.37 -32.62 -2.38
CA SER A 411 -5.12 -33.80 -1.54
C SER A 411 -5.52 -35.09 -2.26
N TRP A 412 -6.66 -35.06 -2.96
CA TRP A 412 -7.08 -36.19 -3.77
C TRP A 412 -6.17 -36.42 -4.98
N LEU A 413 -5.86 -35.37 -5.75
CA LEU A 413 -4.92 -35.45 -6.88
C LEU A 413 -3.57 -36.05 -6.46
N LYS A 414 -3.05 -35.64 -5.30
CA LYS A 414 -1.82 -36.18 -4.74
C LYS A 414 -1.95 -37.68 -4.45
N GLN A 415 -3.05 -38.09 -3.82
CA GLN A 415 -3.30 -39.49 -3.49
C GLN A 415 -3.45 -40.35 -4.75
N GLU A 416 -4.18 -39.87 -5.75
CA GLU A 416 -4.37 -40.57 -7.02
C GLU A 416 -3.06 -40.73 -7.79
N LEU A 417 -2.22 -39.68 -7.79
CA LEU A 417 -0.90 -39.74 -8.41
C LEU A 417 0.02 -40.76 -7.73
N GLU A 418 -0.03 -40.85 -6.39
CA GLU A 418 0.72 -41.85 -5.62
C GLU A 418 0.26 -43.28 -5.94
N ILE A 419 -1.05 -43.50 -6.14
CA ILE A 419 -1.60 -44.80 -6.53
C ILE A 419 -1.10 -45.19 -7.92
N HIS A 420 -1.26 -44.31 -8.92
CA HIS A 420 -0.77 -44.59 -10.27
C HIS A 420 0.74 -44.81 -10.32
N GLN A 421 1.52 -44.08 -9.53
CA GLN A 421 2.96 -44.28 -9.44
C GLN A 421 3.33 -45.64 -8.84
N GLN A 422 2.57 -46.12 -7.85
CA GLN A 422 2.77 -47.45 -7.28
C GLN A 422 2.37 -48.56 -8.26
N GLU A 423 1.26 -48.39 -8.98
CA GLU A 423 0.82 -49.32 -10.02
C GLU A 423 1.83 -49.39 -11.17
N GLU A 424 2.34 -48.25 -11.65
CA GLU A 424 3.37 -48.20 -12.68
C GLU A 424 4.64 -48.93 -12.20
N LYS A 425 5.08 -48.68 -10.96
CA LYS A 425 6.24 -49.35 -10.38
C LYS A 425 6.05 -50.86 -10.31
N LYS A 426 4.85 -51.31 -9.92
CA LYS A 426 4.50 -52.72 -9.88
C LYS A 426 4.51 -53.34 -11.28
N LEU A 427 3.88 -52.68 -12.26
CA LEU A 427 3.88 -53.15 -13.66
C LEU A 427 5.28 -53.23 -14.26
N ARG A 428 6.15 -52.26 -13.97
CA ARG A 428 7.58 -52.32 -14.37
C ARG A 428 8.29 -53.51 -13.73
N GLN A 429 8.02 -53.77 -12.46
CA GLN A 429 8.61 -54.89 -11.74
C GLN A 429 8.09 -56.25 -12.26
N ASP A 430 6.80 -56.34 -12.57
CA ASP A 430 6.18 -57.51 -13.19
C ASP A 430 6.76 -57.75 -14.61
N LEU A 431 7.00 -56.68 -15.38
CA LEU A 431 7.66 -56.75 -16.68
C LEU A 431 9.11 -57.24 -16.57
N ASP A 432 9.89 -56.70 -15.64
CA ASP A 432 11.27 -57.13 -15.39
C ASP A 432 11.32 -58.61 -14.99
N ASN A 433 10.39 -59.07 -14.14
CA ASN A 433 10.26 -60.48 -13.76
C ASN A 433 9.93 -61.37 -14.98
N ALA A 434 8.96 -60.95 -15.81
CA ALA A 434 8.59 -61.70 -17.02
C ALA A 434 9.75 -61.79 -18.03
N LEU A 435 10.56 -60.72 -18.16
CA LEU A 435 11.77 -60.73 -18.97
C LEU A 435 12.83 -61.69 -18.40
N LEU A 436 12.98 -61.74 -17.07
CA LEU A 436 13.90 -62.66 -16.40
C LEU A 436 13.49 -64.12 -16.59
N ASP A 437 12.20 -64.41 -16.49
CA ASP A 437 11.62 -65.73 -16.75
C ASP A 437 11.83 -66.15 -18.20
N CYS A 438 11.54 -65.24 -19.16
CA CYS A 438 11.82 -65.46 -20.58
C CYS A 438 13.30 -65.74 -20.85
N GLU A 439 14.20 -65.03 -20.16
CA GLU A 439 15.63 -65.27 -20.31
C GLU A 439 16.08 -66.61 -19.71
N SER A 440 15.46 -67.03 -18.61
CA SER A 440 15.66 -68.33 -17.98
C SER A 440 15.20 -69.47 -18.88
N ASP A 441 14.01 -69.35 -19.46
CA ASP A 441 13.47 -70.28 -20.45
C ASP A 441 14.35 -70.33 -21.70
N ARG A 442 14.81 -69.17 -22.20
CA ARG A 442 15.75 -69.11 -23.33
C ARG A 442 17.05 -69.87 -23.04
N LYS A 443 17.61 -69.72 -21.84
CA LYS A 443 18.82 -70.47 -21.42
C LYS A 443 18.56 -71.98 -21.33
N TYR A 444 17.41 -72.37 -20.78
CA TYR A 444 17.00 -73.77 -20.72
C TYR A 444 16.89 -74.39 -22.12
N PHE A 445 16.14 -73.75 -23.03
CA PHE A 445 15.99 -74.23 -24.40
C PHE A 445 17.31 -74.25 -25.18
N ALA A 446 18.18 -73.25 -24.99
CA ALA A 446 19.51 -73.23 -25.59
C ALA A 446 20.39 -74.42 -25.11
N SER A 447 20.35 -74.73 -23.81
CA SER A 447 21.06 -75.89 -23.25
C SER A 447 20.50 -77.21 -23.81
N GLU A 448 19.17 -77.33 -23.91
CA GLU A 448 18.52 -78.54 -24.42
C GLU A 448 18.78 -78.74 -25.91
N LEU A 449 18.81 -77.66 -26.70
CA LEU A 449 19.26 -77.69 -28.09
C LEU A 449 20.72 -78.14 -28.20
N ALA A 450 21.61 -77.62 -27.37
CA ALA A 450 23.02 -78.04 -27.36
C ALA A 450 23.18 -79.53 -27.02
N LYS A 451 22.41 -80.07 -26.07
CA LYS A 451 22.40 -81.53 -25.79
C LYS A 451 21.91 -82.33 -26.99
N ARG A 452 20.84 -81.89 -27.65
CA ARG A 452 20.31 -82.54 -28.85
C ARG A 452 21.31 -82.48 -30.00
N GLU A 453 22.05 -81.38 -30.16
CA GLU A 453 23.14 -81.23 -31.12
C GLU A 453 24.24 -82.27 -30.89
N ILE A 454 24.63 -82.51 -29.64
CA ILE A 454 25.61 -83.56 -29.28
C ILE A 454 25.09 -84.94 -29.70
N ILE A 455 23.84 -85.27 -29.36
CA ILE A 455 23.22 -86.55 -29.74
C ILE A 455 23.14 -86.70 -31.27
N ILE A 456 22.76 -85.65 -32.00
CA ILE A 456 22.72 -85.65 -33.46
C ILE A 456 24.13 -85.86 -34.04
N ASN A 457 25.14 -85.20 -33.49
CA ASN A 457 26.52 -85.39 -33.89
C ASN A 457 27.00 -86.82 -33.62
N GLU A 458 26.65 -87.42 -32.48
CA GLU A 458 26.94 -88.83 -32.18
C GLU A 458 26.25 -89.78 -33.15
N ILE A 459 24.96 -89.57 -33.45
CA ILE A 459 24.23 -90.35 -34.45
C ILE A 459 24.88 -90.20 -35.83
N THR A 460 25.26 -88.98 -36.22
CA THR A 460 25.90 -88.69 -37.50
C THR A 460 27.27 -89.37 -37.59
N ASN A 461 28.05 -89.34 -36.52
CA ASN A 461 29.37 -89.98 -36.46
C ASN A 461 29.23 -91.51 -36.48
N ASN A 462 28.26 -92.07 -35.74
CA ASN A 462 27.92 -93.49 -35.80
C ASN A 462 27.44 -93.89 -37.20
N HIS A 463 26.66 -93.04 -37.86
CA HIS A 463 26.25 -93.27 -39.24
C HIS A 463 27.45 -93.29 -40.20
N GLN A 464 28.40 -92.35 -40.05
CA GLN A 464 29.65 -92.36 -40.82
C GLN A 464 30.54 -93.57 -40.52
N VAL A 465 30.57 -94.05 -39.27
CA VAL A 465 31.28 -95.29 -38.89
C VAL A 465 30.61 -96.48 -39.56
N CYS A 466 29.29 -96.56 -39.53
CA CYS A 466 28.52 -97.60 -40.19
C CYS A 466 28.66 -97.55 -41.72
N GLU A 467 28.76 -96.36 -42.32
CA GLU A 467 29.10 -96.16 -43.73
C GLU A 467 30.52 -96.64 -44.05
N ARG A 468 31.50 -96.44 -43.15
CA ARG A 468 32.85 -96.99 -43.33
C ARG A 468 32.89 -98.51 -43.19
N GLU A 469 32.11 -99.09 -42.28
CA GLU A 469 31.99 -100.54 -42.11
C GLU A 469 31.30 -101.20 -43.31
N THR A 470 30.28 -100.55 -43.88
CA THR A 470 29.64 -100.97 -45.13
C THR A 470 30.57 -100.81 -46.35
N LEU A 471 31.43 -99.79 -46.38
CA LEU A 471 32.47 -99.67 -47.40
C LEU A 471 33.55 -100.75 -47.26
N ASN A 472 33.95 -101.09 -46.03
CA ASN A 472 34.93 -102.14 -45.75
C ASN A 472 34.39 -103.54 -46.08
N THR A 473 33.14 -103.83 -45.73
CA THR A 473 32.48 -105.08 -46.16
C THR A 473 32.22 -105.11 -47.67
N SER A 474 31.96 -103.98 -48.31
CA SER A 474 31.91 -103.89 -49.78
C SER A 474 33.27 -104.13 -50.44
N ASN A 475 34.37 -103.70 -49.81
CA ASN A 475 35.73 -103.97 -50.29
C ASN A 475 36.15 -105.43 -50.03
N GLU A 476 35.76 -106.03 -48.90
CA GLU A 476 35.94 -107.47 -48.64
C GLU A 476 35.14 -108.32 -49.63
N TYR A 477 33.91 -107.92 -50.00
CA TYR A 477 33.15 -108.58 -51.06
C TYR A 477 33.86 -108.52 -52.42
N LYS A 478 34.47 -107.38 -52.79
CA LYS A 478 35.26 -107.26 -54.02
C LYS A 478 36.55 -108.10 -53.98
N GLN A 479 37.16 -108.29 -52.81
CA GLN A 479 38.32 -109.17 -52.62
C GLN A 479 37.95 -110.67 -52.72
N VAL A 480 36.74 -111.04 -52.30
CA VAL A 480 36.20 -112.41 -52.41
C VAL A 480 35.73 -112.72 -53.83
N GLU A 481 35.23 -111.73 -54.59
CA GLU A 481 34.82 -111.90 -55.99
C GLU A 481 36.01 -112.04 -56.95
N TYR A 482 37.16 -111.40 -56.64
CA TYR A 482 38.40 -111.56 -57.41
C TYR A 482 39.06 -112.94 -57.24
N ASN A 483 38.81 -113.63 -56.11
CA ASN A 483 39.40 -114.95 -55.82
C ASN A 483 38.51 -116.15 -56.21
N LYS A 484 37.37 -115.92 -56.89
CA LYS A 484 36.40 -116.98 -57.26
C LYS A 484 36.33 -117.28 -58.77
N HIS A 485 37.28 -116.74 -59.57
CA HIS A 485 37.29 -116.88 -61.04
C HIS A 485 38.36 -117.82 -61.62
N HIS A 486 38.85 -118.78 -60.85
CA HIS A 486 39.56 -119.92 -61.41
C HIS A 486 39.09 -121.24 -60.79
N ILE A 487 38.79 -122.19 -61.69
CA ILE A 487 38.34 -123.57 -61.48
C ILE A 487 36.82 -123.72 -61.36
N LEU A 488 36.13 -123.72 -62.51
CA LEU A 488 34.98 -124.60 -62.72
C LEU A 488 35.16 -125.35 -64.03
N THR A 489 34.96 -126.66 -63.89
CA THR A 489 35.31 -127.78 -64.76
C THR A 489 34.35 -127.96 -65.94
N GLU A 490 34.87 -128.59 -66.98
CA GLU A 490 34.30 -128.83 -68.32
C GLU A 490 32.94 -129.57 -68.37
N ASP A 491 32.37 -129.97 -67.24
CA ASP A 491 31.15 -130.80 -67.16
C ASP A 491 29.86 -130.00 -66.85
N GLU A 492 29.97 -128.67 -66.67
CA GLU A 492 28.83 -127.76 -66.45
C GLU A 492 28.53 -126.85 -67.65
N ARG A 493 29.43 -126.76 -68.64
CA ARG A 493 29.18 -126.04 -69.91
C ARG A 493 28.12 -126.72 -70.78
N ASP A 494 28.09 -128.04 -70.81
CA ASP A 494 27.13 -128.78 -71.64
C ASP A 494 25.69 -128.77 -71.10
N ARG A 495 25.48 -128.48 -69.81
CA ARG A 495 24.14 -128.34 -69.20
C ARG A 495 23.59 -126.90 -69.27
N ILE A 496 24.48 -125.92 -69.44
CA ILE A 496 24.10 -124.51 -69.61
C ILE A 496 23.74 -124.23 -71.08
N ASP A 497 24.44 -124.84 -72.05
CA ASP A 497 24.11 -124.69 -73.47
C ASP A 497 22.76 -125.32 -73.87
N ASP A 498 22.35 -126.40 -73.21
CA ASP A 498 21.05 -127.02 -73.48
C ASP A 498 19.87 -126.25 -72.82
N ARG A 499 20.11 -125.58 -71.68
CA ARG A 499 19.17 -124.63 -71.08
C ARG A 499 19.09 -123.32 -71.83
N TYR A 500 20.21 -122.82 -72.39
CA TYR A 500 20.21 -121.64 -73.25
C TYR A 500 19.46 -121.89 -74.56
N ARG A 501 19.56 -123.11 -75.14
CA ARG A 501 18.74 -123.52 -76.29
C ARG A 501 17.25 -123.56 -76.00
N GLN A 502 16.84 -124.11 -74.84
CA GLN A 502 15.42 -124.11 -74.46
C GLN A 502 14.90 -122.69 -74.14
N PHE A 503 15.71 -121.82 -73.57
CA PHE A 503 15.36 -120.42 -73.32
C PHE A 503 15.29 -119.60 -74.62
N GLN A 504 16.15 -119.90 -75.60
CA GLN A 504 16.12 -119.24 -76.92
C GLN A 504 14.88 -119.63 -77.73
N ILE A 505 14.44 -120.89 -77.65
CA ILE A 505 13.18 -121.35 -78.25
C ILE A 505 11.97 -120.63 -77.61
N MET A 506 12.00 -120.39 -76.29
CA MET A 506 10.96 -119.65 -75.58
C MET A 506 10.94 -118.16 -75.97
N ILE A 507 12.11 -117.52 -76.07
CA ILE A 507 12.23 -116.13 -76.55
C ILE A 507 11.75 -115.99 -78.00
N ASP A 508 12.04 -116.96 -78.88
CA ASP A 508 11.59 -116.94 -80.27
C ASP A 508 10.10 -117.29 -80.44
N SER A 509 9.47 -117.90 -79.42
CA SER A 509 8.01 -118.04 -79.31
C SER A 509 7.36 -116.70 -78.91
N VAL A 510 7.91 -116.05 -77.88
CA VAL A 510 7.41 -114.74 -77.40
C VAL A 510 7.62 -113.63 -78.44
N LYS A 511 8.73 -113.65 -79.19
CA LYS A 511 8.95 -112.71 -80.31
C LYS A 511 7.99 -112.93 -81.47
N ARG A 512 7.56 -114.17 -81.74
CA ARG A 512 6.53 -114.47 -82.76
C ARG A 512 5.15 -114.02 -82.31
N GLU A 513 4.81 -114.18 -81.04
CA GLU A 513 3.57 -113.64 -80.47
C GLU A 513 3.57 -112.11 -80.45
N LEU A 514 4.70 -111.47 -80.13
CA LEU A 514 4.85 -110.01 -80.16
C LEU A 514 4.83 -109.44 -81.60
N HIS A 515 5.33 -110.18 -82.59
CA HIS A 515 5.24 -109.79 -84.01
C HIS A 515 3.82 -109.94 -84.56
N THR A 516 3.08 -110.95 -84.10
CA THR A 516 1.66 -111.15 -84.44
C THR A 516 0.78 -110.07 -83.79
N ALA A 517 1.08 -109.68 -82.55
CA ALA A 517 0.43 -108.55 -81.87
C ALA A 517 0.77 -107.18 -82.51
N LYS A 518 2.00 -106.98 -82.99
CA LYS A 518 2.39 -105.76 -83.73
C LYS A 518 1.73 -105.65 -85.12
N LEU A 519 1.46 -106.76 -85.81
CA LEU A 519 0.77 -106.78 -87.11
C LEU A 519 -0.75 -106.55 -86.97
N GLN A 520 -1.36 -106.85 -85.81
CA GLN A 520 -2.76 -106.53 -85.49
C GLN A 520 -2.97 -105.09 -84.98
N LEU A 521 -1.89 -104.35 -84.70
CA LEU A 521 -1.90 -102.95 -84.25
C LEU A 521 -1.43 -101.96 -85.35
N SER A 522 -1.21 -102.43 -86.59
CA SER A 522 -0.85 -101.62 -87.77
C SER A 522 -1.72 -101.90 -89.02
N ALA A 523 -2.89 -102.49 -88.81
CA ALA A 523 -4.06 -102.45 -89.70
C ALA A 523 -5.23 -101.87 -88.90
#